data_AF-A0A9D7DUY2-F1
#
_entry.id   AF-A0A9D7DUY2-F1
#
_cell.length_a   1.000
_cell.length_b   1.000
_cell.length_c   1.000
_cell.angle_alpha   90.00
_cell.angle_beta   90.00
_cell.angle_gamma   90.00
#
_symmetry.space_group_name_H-M   'P 1'
#
loop_
_entity.id
_entity.type
_entity.pdbx_description
1 polymer ?
#
loop_
_entity_poly.entity_id
_entity_poly.type
_entity_poly.pdbx_seq_one_letter_code
_entity_poly.pdbx_strand_id
1 'polypeptide(L)'
;MRIMVVLLMFASTLFAADEPVVTRIGDYTFSVAPVQDGMAHELTVFKRDKVLWTLSDFLVTVLNSDSLGIARDLTGDRVPDAIVETYSGGAHCCFAQYIVALGTKFEVLDTVYHGGRWSDSDGDGLWEVTVNDLTFDYWKLPHSDSPLPEVILEATRKGFVPNAELMQARTPTASEVLAMLRASRDGKLWKDYTTLAEDEFLPGAMAELHRDFVTLLYQGQGALALELLDTGWPLFIPGRAEYVADVLALVRKSPYAEVLGELNAGIVQ
;
A
#
# COMPACT_ATOMS: atom_id res chain seq x y z
N MET A 1 -18.93 14.68 23.45
CA MET A 1 -17.86 13.70 23.21
C MET A 1 -16.78 14.42 22.42
N ARG A 2 -15.69 14.84 23.08
CA ARG A 2 -14.60 15.61 22.44
C ARG A 2 -13.73 14.64 21.66
N ILE A 3 -13.74 14.77 20.33
CA ILE A 3 -12.81 14.06 19.46
C ILE A 3 -11.45 14.72 19.66
N MET A 4 -10.54 13.95 20.26
CA MET A 4 -9.13 14.31 20.39
C MET A 4 -8.49 14.02 19.02
N VAL A 5 -8.52 15.02 18.15
CA VAL A 5 -7.67 15.03 16.95
C VAL A 5 -6.24 15.07 17.46
N VAL A 6 -5.49 13.99 17.23
CA VAL A 6 -4.03 14.02 17.37
C VAL A 6 -3.51 14.87 16.22
N LEU A 7 -3.54 16.18 16.45
CA LEU A 7 -2.84 17.15 15.65
C LEU A 7 -1.36 16.89 15.94
N LEU A 8 -0.65 16.25 14.99
CA LEU A 8 0.80 16.26 14.99
C LEU A 8 1.22 17.74 14.88
N MET A 9 1.49 18.33 16.05
CA MET A 9 2.06 19.66 16.15
C MET A 9 3.45 19.60 15.54
N PHE A 10 3.56 19.96 14.25
CA PHE A 10 4.78 20.58 13.77
C PHE A 10 4.93 21.87 14.56
N ALA A 11 5.73 21.82 15.62
CA ALA A 11 6.23 23.04 16.25
C ALA A 11 6.90 23.84 15.14
N SER A 12 6.32 25.02 14.87
CA SER A 12 6.86 26.05 14.03
C SER A 12 8.13 26.59 14.67
N THR A 13 9.22 25.85 14.50
CA THR A 13 10.57 26.38 14.55
C THR A 13 10.87 26.94 13.17
N LEU A 14 11.14 28.24 13.08
CA LEU A 14 11.96 28.80 12.00
C LEU A 14 13.24 27.96 11.93
N PHE A 15 13.35 27.04 10.97
CA PHE A 15 14.54 26.22 10.82
C PHE A 15 15.55 26.94 9.93
N ALA A 16 16.48 27.65 10.56
CA ALA A 16 17.81 27.73 10.01
C ALA A 16 18.48 26.35 10.19
N ALA A 17 18.75 25.67 9.07
CA ALA A 17 19.90 24.80 8.89
C ALA A 17 20.10 24.57 7.37
N ASP A 18 20.95 25.39 6.75
CA ASP A 18 21.43 25.27 5.36
C ASP A 18 22.38 24.06 5.15
N GLU A 19 22.54 23.18 6.15
CA GLU A 19 23.50 22.07 6.09
C GLU A 19 22.82 20.74 5.74
N PRO A 20 23.45 19.92 4.88
CA PRO A 20 22.91 18.63 4.50
C PRO A 20 22.83 17.68 5.70
N VAL A 21 21.73 16.92 5.79
CA VAL A 21 21.64 15.74 6.65
C VAL A 21 22.44 14.62 5.99
N VAL A 22 23.48 14.15 6.68
CA VAL A 22 24.39 13.14 6.15
C VAL A 22 24.27 11.83 6.91
N THR A 23 23.95 10.75 6.19
CA THR A 23 23.92 9.38 6.71
C THR A 23 25.03 8.56 6.05
N ARG A 24 25.85 7.88 6.84
CA ARG A 24 26.94 7.02 6.34
C ARG A 24 26.63 5.56 6.57
N ILE A 25 26.80 4.76 5.53
CA ILE A 25 26.55 3.31 5.54
C ILE A 25 27.71 2.60 4.85
N GLY A 26 28.61 2.02 5.63
CA GLY A 26 29.86 1.46 5.09
C GLY A 26 30.64 2.51 4.28
N ASP A 27 30.91 2.21 3.01
CA ASP A 27 31.60 3.10 2.07
C ASP A 27 30.68 4.16 1.42
N TYR A 28 29.37 4.10 1.68
CA TYR A 28 28.36 4.97 1.07
C TYR A 28 28.02 6.16 1.96
N THR A 29 27.78 7.31 1.34
CA THR A 29 27.30 8.52 2.00
C THR A 29 26.03 8.99 1.31
N PHE A 30 24.96 9.14 2.08
CA PHE A 30 23.70 9.74 1.66
C PHE A 30 23.68 11.16 2.21
N SER A 31 23.56 12.16 1.34
CA SER A 31 23.50 13.57 1.71
C SER A 31 22.18 14.14 1.25
N VAL A 32 21.31 14.52 2.18
CA VAL A 32 20.02 15.16 1.88
C VAL A 32 20.13 16.65 2.20
N ALA A 33 19.92 17.51 1.21
CA ALA A 33 19.98 18.96 1.36
C ALA A 33 18.71 19.63 0.82
N PRO A 34 18.28 20.77 1.38
CA PRO A 34 17.25 21.60 0.74
C PRO A 34 17.76 22.14 -0.61
N VAL A 35 16.87 22.20 -1.61
CA VAL A 35 17.13 22.83 -2.91
C VAL A 35 16.94 24.35 -2.76
N GLN A 36 17.53 25.15 -3.67
CA GLN A 36 17.71 26.61 -3.61
C GLN A 36 16.46 27.46 -3.27
N ASP A 37 15.25 26.91 -3.41
CA ASP A 37 13.97 27.57 -3.09
C ASP A 37 13.32 27.05 -1.79
N GLY A 38 13.97 26.15 -1.05
CA GLY A 38 13.55 25.59 0.26
C GLY A 38 12.33 24.67 0.23
N MET A 39 11.68 24.51 -0.93
CA MET A 39 10.44 23.76 -1.10
C MET A 39 10.66 22.27 -1.39
N ALA A 40 11.90 21.86 -1.71
CA ALA A 40 12.24 20.50 -2.08
C ALA A 40 13.55 20.09 -1.41
N HIS A 41 13.75 18.79 -1.27
CA HIS A 41 15.00 18.18 -0.83
C HIS A 41 15.63 17.40 -1.97
N GLU A 42 16.95 17.41 -2.04
CA GLU A 42 17.75 16.59 -2.92
C GLU A 42 18.61 15.64 -2.10
N LEU A 43 18.46 14.33 -2.36
CA LEU A 43 19.40 13.32 -1.96
C LEU A 43 20.50 13.20 -3.01
N THR A 44 21.75 13.22 -2.58
CA THR A 44 22.90 12.73 -3.36
C THR A 44 23.57 11.57 -2.64
N VAL A 45 23.73 10.45 -3.34
CA VAL A 45 24.46 9.27 -2.86
C VAL A 45 25.85 9.23 -3.45
N PHE A 46 26.84 9.08 -2.57
CA PHE A 46 28.24 8.97 -2.91
C PHE A 46 28.81 7.62 -2.49
N LYS A 47 29.86 7.18 -3.18
CA LYS A 47 30.83 6.22 -2.65
C LYS A 47 32.20 6.85 -2.77
N ARG A 48 32.82 7.15 -1.62
CA ARG A 48 33.99 8.05 -1.55
C ARG A 48 33.63 9.40 -2.18
N ASP A 49 34.32 9.83 -3.23
CA ASP A 49 34.10 11.13 -3.88
C ASP A 49 33.28 11.04 -5.17
N LYS A 50 32.78 9.85 -5.53
CA LYS A 50 31.99 9.66 -6.75
C LYS A 50 30.50 9.70 -6.43
N VAL A 51 29.78 10.60 -7.10
CA VAL A 51 28.31 10.62 -7.14
C VAL A 51 27.81 9.38 -7.89
N LEU A 52 26.89 8.65 -7.26
CA LEU A 52 26.29 7.43 -7.80
C LEU A 52 24.82 7.62 -8.15
N TRP A 53 24.09 8.41 -7.37
CA TRP A 53 22.67 8.65 -7.58
C TRP A 53 22.24 9.98 -6.98
N THR A 54 21.27 10.63 -7.62
CA THR A 54 20.63 11.85 -7.15
C THR A 54 19.12 11.70 -7.30
N LEU A 55 18.38 12.17 -6.30
CA LEU A 55 16.92 12.12 -6.28
C LEU A 55 16.39 13.37 -5.60
N SER A 56 15.44 14.07 -6.23
CA SER A 56 14.89 15.30 -5.68
C SER A 56 13.37 15.22 -5.66
N ASP A 57 12.77 15.59 -4.53
CA ASP A 57 11.32 15.58 -4.32
C ASP A 57 10.95 16.60 -3.23
N PHE A 58 9.66 16.81 -2.95
CA PHE A 58 9.22 17.77 -1.93
C PHE A 58 9.84 17.44 -0.56
N LEU A 59 9.81 16.17 -0.14
CA LEU A 59 10.64 15.63 0.94
C LEU A 59 11.38 14.38 0.48
N VAL A 60 12.62 14.22 0.95
CA VAL A 60 13.41 13.01 0.75
C VAL A 60 14.02 12.61 2.10
N THR A 61 13.89 11.34 2.47
CA THR A 61 14.41 10.80 3.74
C THR A 61 15.07 9.46 3.50
N VAL A 62 16.19 9.20 4.18
CA VAL A 62 16.76 7.84 4.26
C VAL A 62 16.15 7.20 5.51
N LEU A 63 15.31 6.18 5.33
CA LEU A 63 14.60 5.58 6.44
C LEU A 63 15.59 4.90 7.39
N ASN A 64 15.57 5.36 8.63
CA ASN A 64 16.31 4.81 9.75
C ASN A 64 15.40 4.83 10.97
N SER A 65 14.55 3.83 11.11
CA SER A 65 13.90 3.58 12.39
C SER A 65 14.74 2.62 13.21
N ASP A 66 14.77 2.80 14.53
CA ASP A 66 15.47 1.89 15.45
C ASP A 66 15.03 0.42 15.29
N SER A 67 13.87 0.18 14.66
CA SER A 67 13.32 -1.15 14.37
C SER A 67 13.73 -1.70 12.99
N LEU A 68 13.76 -0.89 11.93
CA LEU A 68 14.27 -1.34 10.62
C LEU A 68 15.79 -1.54 10.67
N GLY A 69 16.49 -0.66 11.38
CA GLY A 69 17.94 -0.52 11.29
C GLY A 69 18.39 0.08 9.97
N ILE A 70 19.43 0.90 10.00
CA ILE A 70 20.20 1.25 8.81
C ILE A 70 20.98 0.02 8.34
N ALA A 71 21.06 -0.19 7.02
CA ALA A 71 21.96 -1.18 6.40
C ALA A 71 21.61 -2.65 6.70
N ARG A 72 20.32 -2.98 6.68
CA ARG A 72 19.84 -4.36 6.87
C ARG A 72 19.87 -5.12 5.54
N ASP A 73 20.16 -6.41 5.58
CA ASP A 73 19.92 -7.30 4.44
C ASP A 73 18.40 -7.49 4.32
N LEU A 74 17.77 -6.77 3.40
CA LEU A 74 16.33 -6.86 3.14
C LEU A 74 16.02 -7.92 2.10
N THR A 75 17.01 -8.27 1.26
CA THR A 75 16.81 -9.18 0.12
C THR A 75 17.25 -10.62 0.37
N GLY A 76 17.85 -10.91 1.53
CA GLY A 76 18.36 -12.22 1.92
C GLY A 76 19.65 -12.64 1.19
N ASP A 77 20.28 -11.72 0.44
CA ASP A 77 21.47 -12.01 -0.37
C ASP A 77 22.80 -11.74 0.37
N ARG A 78 22.71 -11.36 1.65
CA ARG A 78 23.81 -10.95 2.54
C ARG A 78 24.51 -9.66 2.12
N VAL A 79 23.87 -8.84 1.30
CA VAL A 79 24.28 -7.48 0.99
C VAL A 79 23.44 -6.51 1.82
N PRO A 80 24.06 -5.51 2.49
CA PRO A 80 23.27 -4.48 3.17
C PRO A 80 22.43 -3.68 2.17
N ASP A 81 21.18 -3.42 2.51
CA ASP A 81 20.26 -2.57 1.77
C ASP A 81 19.90 -1.33 2.60
N ALA A 82 19.37 -0.31 1.93
CA ALA A 82 18.75 0.83 2.57
C ALA A 82 17.44 1.19 1.87
N ILE A 83 16.56 1.89 2.58
CA ILE A 83 15.32 2.43 2.02
C ILE A 83 15.42 3.95 1.96
N VAL A 84 15.17 4.50 0.78
CA VAL A 84 14.99 5.94 0.59
C VAL A 84 13.51 6.19 0.37
N GLU A 85 12.91 7.08 1.13
CA GLU A 85 11.53 7.50 0.98
C GLU A 85 11.47 8.91 0.40
N THR A 86 10.57 9.14 -0.55
CA THR A 86 10.19 10.48 -0.98
C THR A 86 8.72 10.74 -0.72
N TYR A 87 8.38 12.02 -0.61
CA TYR A 87 7.03 12.52 -0.58
C TYR A 87 6.93 13.70 -1.53
N SER A 88 5.94 13.69 -2.41
CA SER A 88 5.80 14.73 -3.45
C SER A 88 4.98 15.95 -3.07
N GLY A 89 4.40 15.97 -1.85
CA GLY A 89 3.56 17.09 -1.40
C GLY A 89 2.07 16.95 -1.72
N GLY A 90 1.65 15.86 -2.38
CA GLY A 90 0.24 15.63 -2.75
C GLY A 90 -0.63 15.05 -1.63
N ALA A 91 -1.95 15.23 -1.74
CA ALA A 91 -2.93 14.93 -0.68
C ALA A 91 -3.34 13.45 -0.52
N HIS A 92 -2.84 12.54 -1.37
CA HIS A 92 -3.32 11.14 -1.49
C HIS A 92 -2.17 10.14 -1.51
N CYS A 93 -1.52 9.91 -0.34
CA CYS A 93 -0.45 8.93 -0.17
C CYS A 93 0.68 9.06 -1.21
N CYS A 94 1.13 10.29 -1.50
CA CYS A 94 2.12 10.54 -2.56
C CYS A 94 3.56 10.25 -2.11
N PHE A 95 3.76 9.07 -1.52
CA PHE A 95 5.06 8.57 -1.10
C PHE A 95 5.63 7.61 -2.14
N ALA A 96 6.95 7.50 -2.21
CA ALA A 96 7.64 6.43 -2.90
C ALA A 96 8.77 5.91 -2.02
N GLN A 97 8.96 4.60 -1.94
CA GLN A 97 10.08 4.02 -1.22
C GLN A 97 10.93 3.19 -2.19
N TYR A 98 12.22 3.52 -2.25
CA TYR A 98 13.23 2.89 -3.08
C TYR A 98 14.05 1.95 -2.21
N ILE A 99 14.20 0.68 -2.62
CA ILE A 99 15.23 -0.18 -2.04
C ILE A 99 16.52 0.03 -2.81
N VAL A 100 17.62 0.26 -2.08
CA VAL A 100 18.95 0.38 -2.67
C VAL A 100 19.91 -0.65 -2.07
N ALA A 101 20.59 -1.40 -2.93
CA ALA A 101 21.62 -2.34 -2.53
C ALA A 101 22.97 -1.65 -2.34
N LEU A 102 23.61 -1.89 -1.20
CA LEU A 102 24.86 -1.27 -0.75
C LEU A 102 26.05 -2.24 -0.80
N GLY A 103 26.09 -3.05 -1.86
CA GLY A 103 27.17 -4.00 -2.09
C GLY A 103 28.45 -3.36 -2.62
N THR A 104 29.24 -4.15 -3.36
CA THR A 104 30.42 -3.62 -4.06
C THR A 104 30.06 -2.55 -5.10
N LYS A 105 28.86 -2.66 -5.67
CA LYS A 105 28.21 -1.68 -6.54
C LYS A 105 26.91 -1.19 -5.89
N PHE A 106 26.61 0.10 -6.07
CA PHE A 106 25.33 0.68 -5.72
C PHE A 106 24.31 0.36 -6.80
N GLU A 107 23.09 0.03 -6.40
CA GLU A 107 21.99 -0.22 -7.31
C GLU A 107 20.66 0.16 -6.64
N VAL A 108 19.80 0.87 -7.36
CA VAL A 108 18.38 0.98 -6.98
C VAL A 108 17.71 -0.28 -7.50
N LEU A 109 17.25 -1.14 -6.58
CA LEU A 109 16.69 -2.44 -6.94
C LEU A 109 15.29 -2.30 -7.51
N ASP A 110 14.44 -1.56 -6.79
CA ASP A 110 13.04 -1.38 -7.14
C ASP A 110 12.41 -0.24 -6.33
N THR A 111 11.16 0.10 -6.64
CA THR A 111 10.38 1.17 -6.01
C THR A 111 8.96 0.71 -5.71
N VAL A 112 8.51 0.89 -4.47
CA VAL A 112 7.07 0.90 -4.16
C VAL A 112 6.54 2.31 -4.22
N TYR A 113 5.44 2.48 -4.96
CA TYR A 113 4.70 3.73 -4.98
C TYR A 113 3.58 3.69 -3.95
N HIS A 114 3.19 4.87 -3.49
CA HIS A 114 2.16 5.11 -2.49
C HIS A 114 2.55 4.80 -1.04
N GLY A 115 3.85 4.57 -0.81
CA GLY A 115 4.40 4.23 0.49
C GLY A 115 4.17 2.76 0.86
N GLY A 116 4.80 2.35 1.95
CA GLY A 116 4.75 0.99 2.42
C GLY A 116 5.08 0.90 3.90
N ARG A 117 4.44 -0.07 4.58
CA ARG A 117 4.70 -0.39 5.98
C ARG A 117 5.60 -1.61 6.05
N TRP A 118 6.79 -1.40 6.56
CA TRP A 118 7.83 -2.42 6.69
C TRP A 118 7.71 -3.17 8.02
N SER A 119 7.75 -4.50 7.99
CA SER A 119 7.77 -5.37 9.17
C SER A 119 8.36 -6.75 8.86
N ASP A 120 8.93 -7.40 9.87
CA ASP A 120 9.24 -8.84 9.88
C ASP A 120 7.93 -9.59 10.21
N SER A 121 7.18 -9.95 9.19
CA SER A 121 5.78 -10.36 9.32
C SER A 121 5.64 -11.82 9.74
N ASP A 122 6.63 -12.65 9.44
CA ASP A 122 6.66 -14.08 9.77
C ASP A 122 7.73 -14.47 10.80
N GLY A 123 8.63 -13.54 11.16
CA GLY A 123 9.66 -13.75 12.17
C GLY A 123 10.90 -14.45 11.64
N ASP A 124 11.11 -14.53 10.32
CA ASP A 124 12.29 -15.15 9.71
C ASP A 124 13.54 -14.25 9.73
N GLY A 125 13.36 -12.97 10.03
CA GLY A 125 14.42 -11.96 10.12
C GLY A 125 14.65 -11.16 8.84
N LEU A 126 14.00 -11.52 7.73
CA LEU A 126 13.79 -10.68 6.56
C LEU A 126 12.56 -9.82 6.79
N TRP A 127 12.47 -8.69 6.08
CA TRP A 127 11.38 -7.74 6.28
C TRP A 127 10.59 -7.63 4.99
N GLU A 128 9.28 -7.71 5.12
CA GLU A 128 8.33 -7.46 4.05
C GLU A 128 7.85 -6.02 4.11
N VAL A 129 7.34 -5.57 2.97
CA VAL A 129 6.59 -4.32 2.89
C VAL A 129 5.13 -4.61 2.58
N THR A 130 4.25 -4.12 3.45
CA THR A 130 2.82 -4.06 3.18
C THR A 130 2.51 -2.78 2.41
N VAL A 131 1.99 -2.91 1.19
CA VAL A 131 1.53 -1.80 0.34
C VAL A 131 0.04 -1.91 0.10
N ASN A 132 -0.57 -0.87 -0.46
CA ASN A 132 -1.95 -0.90 -0.92
C ASN A 132 -2.01 -0.99 -2.44
N ASP A 133 -2.91 -1.84 -2.96
CA ASP A 133 -3.23 -1.83 -4.39
C ASP A 133 -4.30 -0.75 -4.69
N LEU A 134 -3.91 0.24 -5.48
CA LEU A 134 -4.79 1.35 -5.87
C LEU A 134 -5.66 1.04 -7.11
N THR A 135 -5.70 -0.21 -7.59
CA THR A 135 -6.48 -0.59 -8.77
C THR A 135 -7.97 -0.29 -8.65
N PHE A 136 -8.50 -0.24 -7.42
CA PHE A 136 -9.90 0.07 -7.13
C PHE A 136 -10.13 1.54 -6.75
N ASP A 137 -9.06 2.35 -6.66
CA ASP A 137 -9.19 3.76 -6.32
C ASP A 137 -10.05 4.48 -7.36
N TYR A 138 -11.01 5.27 -6.89
CA TYR A 138 -12.00 5.97 -7.71
C TYR A 138 -12.95 5.08 -8.54
N TRP A 139 -12.94 3.75 -8.38
CA TRP A 139 -13.91 2.91 -9.06
C TRP A 139 -15.26 2.90 -8.33
N LYS A 140 -16.18 3.72 -8.85
CA LYS A 140 -17.54 3.92 -8.30
C LYS A 140 -17.56 4.34 -6.81
N LEU A 141 -16.46 4.80 -6.24
CA LEU A 141 -16.36 5.37 -4.89
C LEU A 141 -15.36 6.53 -4.89
N PRO A 142 -15.46 7.54 -4.01
CA PRO A 142 -14.36 8.47 -3.78
C PRO A 142 -13.17 7.73 -3.14
N HIS A 143 -11.97 8.32 -3.22
CA HIS A 143 -10.75 7.75 -2.61
C HIS A 143 -10.92 7.33 -1.15
N SER A 144 -11.58 8.16 -0.33
CA SER A 144 -11.82 7.87 1.09
C SER A 144 -12.58 6.57 1.34
N ASP A 145 -13.41 6.17 0.37
CA ASP A 145 -14.34 5.06 0.51
C ASP A 145 -13.92 3.87 -0.37
N SER A 146 -12.96 4.07 -1.27
CA SER A 146 -12.42 3.01 -2.13
C SER A 146 -11.70 1.94 -1.29
N PRO A 147 -11.77 0.67 -1.68
CA PRO A 147 -10.95 -0.36 -1.05
C PRO A 147 -9.51 -0.18 -1.51
N LEU A 148 -8.60 -0.20 -0.54
CA LEU A 148 -7.16 -0.15 -0.74
C LEU A 148 -6.59 -1.46 -0.18
N PRO A 149 -6.88 -2.62 -0.81
CA PRO A 149 -6.50 -3.90 -0.22
C PRO A 149 -4.98 -4.00 -0.06
N GLU A 150 -4.56 -4.61 1.03
CA GLU A 150 -3.14 -4.78 1.35
C GLU A 150 -2.52 -5.91 0.52
N VAL A 151 -1.29 -5.68 0.07
CA VAL A 151 -0.44 -6.67 -0.59
C VAL A 151 0.87 -6.70 0.18
N ILE A 152 1.34 -7.90 0.53
CA ILE A 152 2.60 -8.10 1.22
C ILE A 152 3.64 -8.48 0.17
N LEU A 153 4.72 -7.71 0.11
CA LEU A 153 5.81 -7.89 -0.84
C LEU A 153 7.09 -8.24 -0.09
N GLU A 154 7.81 -9.22 -0.59
CA GLU A 154 9.20 -9.47 -0.23
C GLU A 154 10.12 -8.65 -1.12
N ALA A 155 11.17 -8.09 -0.51
CA ALA A 155 12.28 -7.53 -1.27
C ALA A 155 13.18 -8.67 -1.77
N THR A 156 13.52 -8.68 -3.05
CA THR A 156 14.51 -9.60 -3.61
C THR A 156 15.57 -8.84 -4.38
N ARG A 157 16.65 -9.52 -4.76
CA ARG A 157 17.67 -8.92 -5.61
C ARG A 157 17.16 -8.46 -6.99
N LYS A 158 16.01 -8.97 -7.43
CA LYS A 158 15.34 -8.60 -8.68
C LYS A 158 14.24 -7.54 -8.50
N GLY A 159 14.00 -7.09 -7.27
CA GLY A 159 12.90 -6.21 -6.91
C GLY A 159 11.84 -6.90 -6.07
N PHE A 160 10.68 -6.26 -5.95
CA PHE A 160 9.61 -6.74 -5.10
C PHE A 160 8.85 -7.92 -5.72
N VAL A 161 8.54 -8.92 -4.91
CA VAL A 161 7.68 -10.05 -5.30
C VAL A 161 6.55 -10.21 -4.29
N PRO A 162 5.30 -10.45 -4.72
CA PRO A 162 4.22 -10.71 -3.77
C PRO A 162 4.40 -12.01 -3.00
N ASN A 163 4.13 -12.00 -1.70
CA ASN A 163 4.11 -13.18 -0.87
C ASN A 163 2.66 -13.64 -0.63
N ALA A 164 2.25 -14.67 -1.37
CA ALA A 164 0.90 -15.23 -1.30
C ALA A 164 0.59 -15.88 0.07
N GLU A 165 1.58 -16.50 0.70
CA GLU A 165 1.41 -17.19 1.99
C GLU A 165 1.10 -16.19 3.11
N LEU A 166 1.80 -15.06 3.14
CA LEU A 166 1.55 -13.99 4.11
C LEU A 166 0.27 -13.21 3.82
N MET A 167 -0.11 -13.09 2.55
CA MET A 167 -1.41 -12.52 2.18
C MET A 167 -2.59 -13.42 2.58
N GLN A 168 -2.38 -14.73 2.65
CA GLN A 168 -3.43 -15.68 2.98
C GLN A 168 -3.85 -15.53 4.45
N ALA A 169 -5.05 -14.98 4.67
CA ALA A 169 -5.61 -14.89 6.01
C ALA A 169 -6.36 -16.18 6.39
N ARG A 170 -6.54 -16.40 7.69
CA ARG A 170 -7.47 -17.43 8.18
C ARG A 170 -8.86 -17.18 7.61
N THR A 171 -9.60 -18.25 7.35
CA THR A 171 -11.01 -18.12 6.99
C THR A 171 -11.78 -17.43 8.14
N PRO A 172 -12.54 -16.36 7.85
CA PRO A 172 -13.42 -15.74 8.82
C PRO A 172 -14.40 -16.72 9.45
N THR A 173 -14.71 -16.53 10.72
CA THR A 173 -15.75 -17.29 11.43
C THR A 173 -17.15 -16.85 10.98
N ALA A 174 -18.15 -17.70 11.16
CA ALA A 174 -19.53 -17.35 10.84
C ALA A 174 -20.02 -16.06 11.55
N SER A 175 -19.56 -15.79 12.77
CA SER A 175 -19.86 -14.55 13.48
C SER A 175 -19.24 -13.31 12.84
N GLU A 176 -18.04 -13.45 12.26
CA GLU A 176 -17.36 -12.36 11.55
C GLU A 176 -18.03 -12.09 10.21
N VAL A 177 -18.38 -13.14 9.45
CA VAL A 177 -19.17 -13.01 8.22
C VAL A 177 -20.53 -12.36 8.50
N LEU A 178 -21.20 -12.73 9.60
CA LEU A 178 -22.45 -12.09 9.99
C LEU A 178 -22.25 -10.61 10.37
N ALA A 179 -21.10 -10.23 10.92
CA ALA A 179 -20.78 -8.84 11.22
C ALA A 179 -20.57 -8.02 9.93
N MET A 180 -19.85 -8.56 8.95
CA MET A 180 -19.69 -7.96 7.60
C MET A 180 -21.07 -7.72 6.94
N LEU A 181 -21.93 -8.74 6.97
CA LEU A 181 -23.31 -8.64 6.44
C LEU A 181 -24.18 -7.62 7.19
N ARG A 182 -23.95 -7.40 8.48
CA ARG A 182 -24.68 -6.38 9.26
C ARG A 182 -24.17 -4.97 8.94
N ALA A 183 -22.86 -4.77 8.88
CA ALA A 183 -22.25 -3.48 8.57
C ALA A 183 -22.72 -2.94 7.21
N SER A 184 -22.76 -3.81 6.20
CA SER A 184 -23.30 -3.50 4.85
C SER A 184 -24.82 -3.27 4.80
N ARG A 185 -25.58 -3.60 5.85
CA ARG A 185 -27.04 -3.41 5.92
C ARG A 185 -27.46 -2.24 6.81
N ASP A 186 -26.67 -1.91 7.83
CA ASP A 186 -26.94 -0.82 8.78
C ASP A 186 -26.71 0.58 8.18
N GLY A 187 -26.10 0.66 6.99
CA GLY A 187 -26.10 1.86 6.17
C GLY A 187 -27.54 2.25 5.79
N LYS A 188 -28.03 3.39 6.28
CA LYS A 188 -29.38 3.95 6.05
C LYS A 188 -29.75 4.21 4.56
N LEU A 189 -28.93 3.80 3.61
CA LEU A 189 -28.89 4.31 2.24
C LEU A 189 -29.59 3.42 1.21
N TRP A 190 -29.98 2.17 1.54
CA TRP A 190 -30.62 1.29 0.55
C TRP A 190 -32.04 1.70 0.13
N LYS A 191 -32.72 2.58 0.89
CA LYS A 191 -34.13 2.92 0.65
C LYS A 191 -34.36 3.81 -0.57
N ASP A 192 -33.31 4.50 -1.04
CA ASP A 192 -33.44 5.51 -2.09
C ASP A 192 -32.93 5.03 -3.46
N TYR A 193 -32.37 3.81 -3.55
CA TYR A 193 -31.83 3.24 -4.80
C TYR A 193 -32.74 2.16 -5.37
N THR A 194 -33.05 2.27 -6.66
CA THR A 194 -33.82 1.27 -7.43
C THR A 194 -33.02 0.63 -8.56
N THR A 195 -31.86 1.20 -8.90
CA THR A 195 -30.89 0.70 -9.90
C THR A 195 -29.47 1.13 -9.52
N LEU A 196 -28.46 0.43 -10.02
CA LEU A 196 -27.07 0.91 -10.09
C LEU A 196 -26.81 1.33 -11.54
N ALA A 197 -26.88 2.63 -11.85
CA ALA A 197 -26.46 3.08 -13.18
C ALA A 197 -24.94 2.91 -13.35
N GLU A 198 -24.46 2.85 -14.58
CA GLU A 198 -23.03 2.61 -14.87
C GLU A 198 -22.12 3.74 -14.34
N ASP A 199 -22.63 4.97 -14.27
CA ASP A 199 -21.92 6.21 -13.91
C ASP A 199 -22.17 6.70 -12.47
N GLU A 200 -22.93 5.95 -11.67
CA GLU A 200 -23.24 6.32 -10.30
C GLU A 200 -22.26 5.74 -9.29
N PHE A 201 -21.95 6.53 -8.27
CA PHE A 201 -21.25 6.04 -7.09
C PHE A 201 -22.07 4.92 -6.42
N LEU A 202 -21.37 3.91 -5.91
CA LEU A 202 -21.99 2.89 -5.07
C LEU A 202 -22.62 3.56 -3.84
N PRO A 203 -23.85 3.17 -3.44
CA PRO A 203 -24.43 3.60 -2.18
C PRO A 203 -23.47 3.28 -1.02
N GLY A 204 -23.41 4.09 0.03
CA GLY A 204 -22.46 3.87 1.13
C GLY A 204 -22.56 2.48 1.80
N ALA A 205 -23.73 1.85 1.76
CA ALA A 205 -23.92 0.48 2.24
C ALA A 205 -23.31 -0.59 1.30
N MET A 206 -23.22 -0.29 0.00
CA MET A 206 -22.43 -1.05 -0.98
C MET A 206 -20.93 -0.81 -0.84
N ALA A 207 -20.50 0.35 -0.33
CA ALA A 207 -19.08 0.63 -0.14
C ALA A 207 -18.43 -0.35 0.85
N GLU A 208 -19.09 -0.64 1.97
CA GLU A 208 -18.61 -1.64 2.94
C GLU A 208 -18.63 -3.05 2.37
N LEU A 209 -19.72 -3.43 1.69
CA LEU A 209 -19.80 -4.74 1.03
C LEU A 209 -18.74 -4.90 -0.07
N HIS A 210 -18.46 -3.84 -0.81
CA HIS A 210 -17.39 -3.80 -1.81
C HIS A 210 -16.01 -3.94 -1.17
N ARG A 211 -15.77 -3.24 -0.05
CA ARG A 211 -14.53 -3.33 0.71
C ARG A 211 -14.28 -4.73 1.25
N ASP A 212 -15.28 -5.34 1.89
CA ASP A 212 -15.19 -6.70 2.41
C ASP A 212 -14.98 -7.71 1.27
N PHE A 213 -15.72 -7.55 0.16
CA PHE A 213 -15.55 -8.41 -1.02
C PHE A 213 -14.11 -8.38 -1.55
N VAL A 214 -13.57 -7.19 -1.83
CA VAL A 214 -12.20 -7.03 -2.35
C VAL A 214 -11.17 -7.52 -1.32
N THR A 215 -11.34 -7.22 -0.04
CA THR A 215 -10.45 -7.69 1.02
C THR A 215 -10.38 -9.22 1.08
N LEU A 216 -11.52 -9.91 0.99
CA LEU A 216 -11.57 -11.36 0.97
C LEU A 216 -10.87 -11.96 -0.26
N LEU A 217 -10.94 -11.30 -1.42
CA LEU A 217 -10.18 -11.72 -2.61
C LEU A 217 -8.66 -11.65 -2.34
N TYR A 218 -8.18 -10.57 -1.74
CA TYR A 218 -6.74 -10.40 -1.44
C TYR A 218 -6.24 -11.32 -0.31
N GLN A 219 -7.16 -11.93 0.44
CA GLN A 219 -6.88 -12.90 1.50
C GLN A 219 -7.03 -14.36 1.06
N GLY A 220 -7.33 -14.62 -0.22
CA GLY A 220 -7.53 -15.98 -0.74
C GLY A 220 -8.85 -16.63 -0.38
N GLN A 221 -9.84 -15.82 -0.01
CA GLN A 221 -11.17 -16.26 0.42
C GLN A 221 -12.19 -16.09 -0.71
N GLY A 222 -11.80 -16.27 -1.97
CA GLY A 222 -12.62 -15.95 -3.15
C GLY A 222 -14.01 -16.60 -3.16
N ALA A 223 -14.12 -17.86 -2.75
CA ALA A 223 -15.42 -18.53 -2.62
C ALA A 223 -16.32 -17.85 -1.57
N LEU A 224 -15.76 -17.52 -0.41
CA LEU A 224 -16.46 -16.80 0.65
C LEU A 224 -16.80 -15.35 0.22
N ALA A 225 -15.93 -14.70 -0.55
CA ALA A 225 -16.18 -13.38 -1.09
C ALA A 225 -17.43 -13.37 -2.00
N LEU A 226 -17.55 -14.37 -2.88
CA LEU A 226 -18.73 -14.54 -3.73
C LEU A 226 -20.00 -14.85 -2.91
N GLU A 227 -19.90 -15.71 -1.89
CA GLU A 227 -20.99 -16.02 -0.97
C GLU A 227 -21.46 -14.80 -0.16
N LEU A 228 -20.50 -13.97 0.29
CA LEU A 228 -20.78 -12.72 0.98
C LEU A 228 -21.59 -11.79 0.09
N LEU A 229 -21.21 -11.66 -1.19
CA LEU A 229 -22.01 -10.91 -2.16
C LEU A 229 -23.38 -11.55 -2.41
N ASP A 230 -23.47 -12.87 -2.58
CA ASP A 230 -24.77 -13.55 -2.77
C ASP A 230 -25.74 -13.27 -1.61
N THR A 231 -25.22 -13.22 -0.40
CA THR A 231 -26.02 -13.05 0.82
C THR A 231 -26.27 -11.57 1.17
N GLY A 232 -25.29 -10.72 0.88
CA GLY A 232 -25.30 -9.29 1.20
C GLY A 232 -26.03 -8.44 0.16
N TRP A 233 -26.11 -8.91 -1.09
CA TRP A 233 -26.73 -8.17 -2.17
C TRP A 233 -28.24 -7.97 -1.93
N PRO A 234 -28.79 -6.76 -2.11
CA PRO A 234 -30.22 -6.54 -1.92
C PRO A 234 -31.07 -7.23 -2.97
N LEU A 235 -32.12 -7.92 -2.51
CA LEU A 235 -33.01 -8.72 -3.35
C LEU A 235 -33.71 -7.93 -4.47
N PHE A 236 -33.88 -6.62 -4.31
CA PHE A 236 -34.63 -5.76 -5.25
C PHE A 236 -33.72 -4.95 -6.18
N ILE A 237 -32.40 -5.09 -6.07
CA ILE A 237 -31.45 -4.39 -6.92
C ILE A 237 -30.88 -5.39 -7.94
N PRO A 238 -31.13 -5.23 -9.25
CA PRO A 238 -30.50 -6.06 -10.27
C PRO A 238 -29.00 -5.70 -10.41
N GLY A 239 -28.24 -6.45 -11.20
CA GLY A 239 -26.87 -6.08 -11.57
C GLY A 239 -25.75 -6.75 -10.77
N ARG A 240 -26.06 -7.74 -9.91
CA ARG A 240 -25.03 -8.44 -9.11
C ARG A 240 -23.97 -9.11 -9.99
N ALA A 241 -24.42 -9.83 -11.01
CA ALA A 241 -23.51 -10.61 -11.86
C ALA A 241 -22.56 -9.68 -12.64
N GLU A 242 -23.10 -8.57 -13.15
CA GLU A 242 -22.37 -7.51 -13.84
C GLU A 242 -21.37 -6.83 -12.90
N TYR A 243 -21.79 -6.49 -11.68
CA TYR A 243 -20.90 -5.96 -10.65
C TYR A 243 -19.74 -6.90 -10.34
N VAL A 244 -20.01 -8.20 -10.14
CA VAL A 244 -18.96 -9.20 -9.91
C VAL A 244 -18.01 -9.24 -11.11
N ALA A 245 -18.54 -9.27 -12.34
CA ALA A 245 -17.72 -9.28 -13.54
C ALA A 245 -16.81 -8.04 -13.65
N ASP A 246 -17.33 -6.86 -13.31
CA ASP A 246 -16.56 -5.60 -13.32
C ASP A 246 -15.43 -5.63 -12.28
N VAL A 247 -15.72 -6.03 -11.04
CA VAL A 247 -14.69 -6.10 -9.98
C VAL A 247 -13.61 -7.12 -10.35
N LEU A 248 -13.98 -8.30 -10.88
CA LEU A 248 -13.00 -9.27 -11.35
C LEU A 248 -12.20 -8.75 -12.55
N ALA A 249 -12.80 -7.92 -13.41
CA ALA A 249 -12.07 -7.24 -14.48
C ALA A 249 -11.07 -6.20 -13.96
N LEU A 250 -11.34 -5.57 -12.81
CA LEU A 250 -10.36 -4.73 -12.11
C LEU A 250 -9.25 -5.58 -11.49
N VAL A 251 -9.57 -6.68 -10.81
CA VAL A 251 -8.56 -7.60 -10.25
C VAL A 251 -7.56 -8.04 -11.34
N ARG A 252 -8.04 -8.36 -12.55
CA ARG A 252 -7.17 -8.70 -13.69
C ARG A 252 -6.27 -7.57 -14.20
N LYS A 253 -6.58 -6.30 -13.88
CA LYS A 253 -5.74 -5.14 -14.20
C LYS A 253 -4.74 -4.82 -13.09
N SER A 254 -4.89 -5.41 -11.92
CA SER A 254 -3.95 -5.26 -10.82
C SER A 254 -2.54 -5.68 -11.26
N PRO A 255 -1.49 -4.97 -10.83
CA PRO A 255 -0.11 -5.46 -10.93
C PRO A 255 0.11 -6.82 -10.26
N TYR A 256 -0.81 -7.21 -9.37
CA TYR A 256 -0.77 -8.44 -8.57
C TYR A 256 -1.78 -9.50 -9.07
N ALA A 257 -2.35 -9.34 -10.27
CA ALA A 257 -3.38 -10.24 -10.79
C ALA A 257 -2.95 -11.72 -10.82
N GLU A 258 -1.69 -12.00 -11.11
CA GLU A 258 -1.15 -13.37 -11.17
C GLU A 258 -1.24 -14.06 -9.81
N VAL A 259 -0.66 -13.46 -8.76
CA VAL A 259 -0.69 -14.01 -7.40
C VAL A 259 -2.13 -14.08 -6.85
N LEU A 260 -2.98 -13.10 -7.16
CA LEU A 260 -4.38 -13.12 -6.74
C LEU A 260 -5.16 -14.28 -7.39
N GLY A 261 -4.83 -14.60 -8.64
CA GLY A 261 -5.34 -15.77 -9.34
C GLY A 261 -4.99 -17.08 -8.65
N GLU A 262 -3.72 -17.26 -8.31
CA GLU A 262 -3.22 -18.44 -7.59
C GLU A 262 -3.86 -18.57 -6.21
N LEU A 263 -3.86 -17.48 -5.45
CA LEU A 263 -4.38 -17.39 -4.08
C LEU A 263 -5.88 -17.76 -4.00
N ASN A 264 -6.63 -17.52 -5.06
CA ASN A 264 -8.07 -17.82 -5.15
C ASN A 264 -8.40 -19.02 -6.04
N ALA A 265 -7.45 -19.92 -6.30
CA ALA A 265 -7.65 -21.12 -7.11
C ALA A 265 -8.29 -20.84 -8.50
N GLY A 266 -7.92 -19.73 -9.12
CA GLY A 266 -8.40 -19.30 -10.43
C GLY A 266 -9.78 -18.62 -10.44
N ILE A 267 -10.46 -18.43 -9.30
CA ILE A 267 -11.77 -17.75 -9.24
C ILE A 267 -11.73 -16.34 -9.83
N VAL A 268 -10.58 -15.66 -9.71
CA VAL A 268 -10.40 -14.27 -10.16
C VAL A 268 -9.72 -14.15 -11.53
N GLN A 269 -9.45 -15.27 -12.21
CA GLN A 269 -8.85 -15.32 -13.56
C GLN A 269 -9.94 -15.29 -14.64
#